data_AF-A0A6I2F9U9-F1
#
_entry.id   AF-A0A6I2F9U9-F1
#
_cell.length_a   1.000
_cell.length_b   1.000
_cell.length_c   1.000
_cell.angle_alpha   90.00
_cell.angle_beta   90.00
_cell.angle_gamma   90.00
#
_symmetry.space_group_name_H-M   'P 1'
#
loop_
_entity.id
_entity.type
_entity.pdbx_description
1 polymer ?
#
loop_
_entity_poly.entity_id
_entity_poly.type
_entity_poly.pdbx_seq_one_letter_code
_entity_poly.pdbx_strand_id
1 'polypeptide(L)'
;MGTNRRYPDHPDERRDAIALESAKRGSPMSLTTSEVRATGRRTEPPAPIPVIATVKYRVIYEEPRTVEAEAIAWTRGAVLIRYADPKAPGHHFVWVYANAVRRRN
;
A
#
# COMPACT_ATOMS: atom_id res chain seq x y z
N MET A 1 -17.53 27.45 -28.77
CA MET A 1 -17.05 28.04 -27.50
C MET A 1 -17.78 27.35 -26.36
N GLY A 2 -17.11 26.45 -25.62
CA GLY A 2 -16.92 26.57 -24.17
C GLY A 2 -18.07 25.89 -23.40
N THR A 3 -17.91 25.02 -22.40
CA THR A 3 -16.77 24.69 -21.54
C THR A 3 -17.13 23.39 -20.80
N ASN A 4 -16.24 22.39 -20.81
CA ASN A 4 -16.39 21.15 -20.03
C ASN A 4 -16.53 21.46 -18.53
N ARG A 5 -17.72 21.23 -17.93
CA ARG A 5 -17.88 21.18 -16.47
C ARG A 5 -17.37 19.82 -15.97
N ARG A 6 -16.09 19.80 -15.57
CA ARG A 6 -15.50 18.78 -14.71
C ARG A 6 -16.22 18.78 -13.37
N TYR A 7 -16.78 17.65 -12.98
CA TYR A 7 -17.17 17.40 -11.59
C TYR A 7 -15.92 17.42 -10.71
N PRO A 8 -15.95 18.07 -9.53
CA PRO A 8 -14.86 18.00 -8.56
C PRO A 8 -14.81 16.60 -7.93
N ASP A 9 -13.63 16.01 -7.98
CA ASP A 9 -13.20 14.81 -7.27
C ASP A 9 -13.29 15.11 -5.76
N HIS A 10 -14.29 14.57 -5.06
CA HIS A 10 -14.36 14.60 -3.60
C HIS A 10 -13.47 13.48 -3.04
N PRO A 11 -12.34 13.78 -2.38
CA PRO A 11 -11.56 12.77 -1.68
C PRO A 11 -12.23 12.48 -0.32
N ASP A 12 -13.15 11.53 -0.32
CA ASP A 12 -13.46 10.55 0.73
C ASP A 12 -12.99 10.89 2.17
N GLU A 13 -13.82 11.61 2.94
CA GLU A 13 -13.59 12.04 4.33
C GLU A 13 -13.28 10.89 5.31
N ARG A 14 -13.58 9.64 4.93
CA ARG A 14 -13.25 8.43 5.68
C ARG A 14 -11.75 8.10 5.64
N ARG A 15 -11.03 8.53 4.60
CA ARG A 15 -9.58 8.33 4.45
C ARG A 15 -8.78 9.25 5.37
N ASP A 16 -9.26 10.45 5.61
CA ASP A 16 -8.60 11.44 6.49
C ASP A 16 -8.61 11.00 7.96
N ALA A 17 -9.71 10.42 8.43
CA ALA A 17 -9.81 9.88 9.79
C ALA A 17 -8.83 8.70 10.02
N ILE A 18 -8.69 7.81 9.02
CA ILE A 18 -7.77 6.66 9.06
C ILE A 18 -6.29 7.12 8.99
N ALA A 19 -6.03 8.19 8.24
CA ALA A 19 -4.70 8.79 8.13
C ALA A 19 -4.24 9.42 9.45
N LEU A 20 -5.14 10.10 10.19
CA LEU A 20 -4.83 10.73 11.47
C LEU A 20 -4.51 9.73 12.58
N GLU A 21 -5.23 8.60 12.66
CA GLU A 21 -4.93 7.54 13.63
C GLU A 21 -3.64 6.78 13.30
N SER A 22 -3.31 6.64 12.02
CA SER A 22 -2.06 6.02 11.55
C SER A 22 -0.81 6.84 11.86
N ALA A 23 -0.93 8.16 12.03
CA ALA A 23 0.20 9.05 12.29
C ALA A 23 0.82 8.88 13.69
N LYS A 24 0.05 8.40 14.69
CA LYS A 24 0.54 8.21 16.08
C LYS A 24 1.29 6.90 16.31
N ARG A 25 1.20 5.92 15.42
CA ARG A 25 1.79 4.57 15.56
C ARG A 25 3.04 4.30 14.71
N GLY A 26 3.44 5.28 13.92
CA GLY A 26 4.39 5.10 12.81
C GLY A 26 3.64 4.57 11.60
N SER A 27 3.60 5.37 10.53
CA SER A 27 2.80 5.02 9.35
C SER A 27 3.63 4.15 8.41
N PRO A 28 3.09 3.01 7.92
CA PRO A 28 3.75 2.27 6.85
C PRO A 28 3.84 3.16 5.61
N MET A 29 5.02 3.24 5.04
CA MET A 29 5.28 3.98 3.81
C MET A 29 4.87 3.10 2.64
N SER A 30 3.77 3.46 2.00
CA SER A 30 3.35 2.86 0.74
C SER A 30 3.92 3.65 -0.43
N LEU A 31 4.20 2.96 -1.54
CA LEU A 31 4.46 3.63 -2.81
C LEU A 31 3.26 4.48 -3.20
N THR A 32 3.54 5.68 -3.72
CA THR A 32 2.50 6.58 -4.22
C THR A 32 1.84 6.00 -5.47
N THR A 33 0.63 6.47 -5.78
CA THR A 33 -0.09 6.05 -7.00
C THR A 33 0.74 6.33 -8.27
N SER A 34 1.50 7.41 -8.31
CA SER A 34 2.37 7.76 -9.44
C SER A 34 3.50 6.75 -9.62
N GLU A 35 4.16 6.34 -8.52
CA GLU A 35 5.21 5.32 -8.56
C GLU A 35 4.68 3.96 -9.00
N VAL A 36 3.50 3.55 -8.49
CA VAL A 36 2.86 2.28 -8.90
C VAL A 36 2.45 2.30 -10.38
N ARG A 37 2.02 3.46 -10.90
CA ARG A 37 1.71 3.58 -12.34
C ARG A 37 2.97 3.50 -13.20
N ALA A 38 4.10 4.02 -12.72
CA ALA A 38 5.37 3.93 -13.42
C ALA A 38 5.88 2.47 -13.53
N THR A 39 5.50 1.59 -12.60
CA THR A 39 5.88 0.17 -12.63
C THR A 39 5.00 -0.70 -13.54
N GLY A 40 4.03 -0.11 -14.26
CA GLY A 40 3.27 -0.76 -15.32
C GLY A 40 1.81 -1.09 -14.95
N ARG A 41 1.18 -1.95 -15.76
CA ARG A 41 -0.24 -2.29 -15.60
C ARG A 41 -0.46 -3.12 -14.33
N ARG A 42 -1.49 -2.76 -13.56
CA ARG A 42 -1.97 -3.54 -12.41
C ARG A 42 -2.67 -4.81 -12.89
N THR A 43 -2.30 -5.91 -12.25
CA THR A 43 -2.89 -7.24 -12.41
C THR A 43 -3.24 -7.77 -11.03
N GLU A 44 -4.37 -8.48 -10.94
CA GLU A 44 -4.87 -9.07 -9.70
C GLU A 44 -4.81 -10.59 -9.83
N PRO A 45 -4.21 -11.30 -8.85
CA PRO A 45 -4.26 -12.75 -8.83
C PRO A 45 -5.68 -13.25 -8.56
N PRO A 46 -6.01 -14.47 -9.02
CA PRO A 46 -7.31 -15.09 -8.72
C PRO A 46 -7.51 -15.41 -7.24
N ALA A 47 -6.41 -15.56 -6.48
CA ALA A 47 -6.42 -15.76 -5.04
C ALA A 47 -5.25 -15.02 -4.37
N PRO A 48 -5.37 -14.58 -3.11
CA PRO A 48 -4.28 -13.98 -2.37
C PRO A 48 -3.08 -14.94 -2.27
N ILE A 49 -1.87 -14.45 -2.58
CA ILE A 49 -0.65 -15.28 -2.54
C ILE A 49 0.12 -14.99 -1.25
N PRO A 50 0.43 -15.98 -0.40
CA PRO A 50 1.22 -15.75 0.81
C PRO A 50 2.65 -15.31 0.47
N VAL A 51 3.11 -14.22 1.09
CA VAL A 51 4.41 -13.60 0.86
C VAL A 51 5.03 -13.13 2.18
N ILE A 52 6.35 -12.98 2.17
CA ILE A 52 7.11 -12.21 3.14
C ILE A 52 7.49 -10.89 2.46
N ALA A 53 7.16 -9.77 3.08
CA ALA A 53 7.44 -8.45 2.52
C ALA A 53 8.18 -7.55 3.51
N THR A 54 9.10 -6.74 3.00
CA THR A 54 9.75 -5.70 3.78
C THR A 54 9.04 -4.37 3.56
N VAL A 55 8.37 -3.87 4.60
CA VAL A 55 7.65 -2.60 4.62
C VAL A 55 8.47 -1.57 5.38
N LYS A 56 8.65 -0.38 4.81
CA LYS A 56 9.29 0.73 5.52
C LYS A 56 8.26 1.43 6.40
N TYR A 57 8.61 1.70 7.65
CA TYR A 57 7.78 2.49 8.55
C TYR A 57 8.45 3.83 8.82
N ARG A 58 7.66 4.91 8.78
CA ARG A 58 8.11 6.24 9.18
C ARG A 58 7.81 6.44 10.66
N VAL A 59 8.85 6.37 11.48
CA VAL A 59 8.83 6.81 12.89
C VAL A 59 9.68 8.08 13.02
N ILE A 60 10.52 8.23 14.06
CA ILE A 60 11.53 9.30 14.13
C ILE A 60 12.56 9.17 12.98
N TYR A 61 12.80 7.93 12.53
CA TYR A 61 13.63 7.56 11.38
C TYR A 61 12.89 6.55 10.49
N GLU A 62 13.43 6.25 9.30
CA GLU A 62 12.91 5.18 8.44
C GLU A 62 13.40 3.81 8.92
N GLU A 63 12.47 2.95 9.32
CA GLU A 63 12.78 1.59 9.79
C GLU A 63 12.17 0.53 8.84
N PRO A 64 12.98 -0.36 8.22
CA PRO A 64 12.45 -1.50 7.49
C PRO A 64 11.96 -2.58 8.45
N ARG A 65 10.74 -3.08 8.25
CA ARG A 65 10.13 -4.17 9.01
C ARG A 65 9.69 -5.29 8.07
N THR A 66 10.04 -6.52 8.40
CA THR A 66 9.59 -7.69 7.67
C THR A 66 8.25 -8.16 8.23
N VAL A 67 7.27 -8.35 7.35
CA VAL A 67 5.91 -8.79 7.71
C VAL A 67 5.50 -9.99 6.87
N GLU A 68 4.73 -10.88 7.50
CA GLU A 68 3.98 -11.91 6.79
C GLU A 68 2.72 -11.29 6.19
N ALA A 69 2.52 -11.46 4.89
CA ALA A 69 1.49 -10.78 4.16
C ALA A 69 0.90 -11.65 3.04
N GLU A 70 -0.15 -11.15 2.42
CA GLU A 70 -0.77 -11.72 1.24
C GLU A 70 -0.65 -10.72 0.08
N ALA A 71 -0.06 -11.13 -1.03
CA ALA A 71 -0.07 -10.35 -2.26
C ALA A 71 -1.45 -10.45 -2.92
N ILE A 72 -2.14 -9.31 -3.01
CA ILE A 72 -3.51 -9.20 -3.55
C ILE A 72 -3.58 -8.46 -4.89
N ALA A 73 -2.50 -7.78 -5.29
CA ALA A 73 -2.33 -7.23 -6.63
C ALA A 73 -0.84 -7.03 -6.91
N TRP A 74 -0.46 -6.95 -8.18
CA TRP A 74 0.90 -6.58 -8.58
C TRP A 74 0.93 -5.80 -9.89
N THR A 75 2.07 -5.18 -10.13
CA THR A 75 2.50 -4.63 -11.42
C THR A 75 3.81 -5.32 -11.81
N ARG A 76 4.50 -4.86 -12.85
CA ARG A 76 5.82 -5.41 -13.20
C ARG A 76 6.89 -5.13 -12.14
N GLY A 77 6.74 -4.06 -11.36
CA GLY A 77 7.76 -3.58 -10.41
C GLY A 77 7.29 -3.35 -8.98
N ALA A 78 5.99 -3.48 -8.68
CA ALA A 78 5.42 -3.26 -7.36
C ALA A 78 4.34 -4.29 -7.03
N VAL A 79 4.14 -4.56 -5.76
CA VAL A 79 3.17 -5.53 -5.22
C VAL A 79 2.33 -4.86 -4.15
N LEU A 80 1.02 -5.03 -4.22
CA LEU A 80 0.09 -4.66 -3.17
C LEU A 80 -0.03 -5.83 -2.21
N ILE A 81 0.37 -5.59 -0.97
CA ILE A 81 0.28 -6.57 0.10
C ILE A 81 -0.82 -6.19 1.08
N ARG A 82 -1.47 -7.23 1.63
CA ARG A 82 -2.37 -7.16 2.79
C ARG A 82 -1.72 -7.87 3.96
N TYR A 83 -1.59 -7.22 5.11
CA TYR A 83 -1.09 -7.88 6.32
C TYR A 83 -1.79 -7.36 7.57
N ALA A 84 -1.83 -8.18 8.62
CA ALA A 84 -2.26 -7.72 9.94
C ALA A 84 -1.04 -7.17 10.68
N ASP A 85 -1.14 -5.96 11.20
CA ASP A 85 -0.10 -5.40 12.07
C ASP A 85 -0.44 -5.75 13.52
N PRO A 86 0.47 -6.37 14.30
CA PRO A 86 0.17 -6.77 15.68
C PRO A 86 -0.02 -5.56 16.61
N LYS A 87 0.45 -4.38 16.19
CA LYS A 87 0.31 -3.16 16.97
C LYS A 87 -1.01 -2.51 16.62
N ALA A 88 -1.41 -2.42 15.36
CA ALA A 88 -2.63 -1.72 14.93
C ALA A 88 -3.82 -2.65 14.64
N PRO A 89 -5.06 -2.31 15.08
CA PRO A 89 -6.22 -3.12 14.75
C PRO A 89 -6.53 -3.03 13.24
N GLY A 90 -6.65 -4.19 12.59
CA GLY A 90 -7.10 -4.32 11.21
C GLY A 90 -6.02 -4.79 10.22
N HIS A 91 -6.42 -4.83 8.94
CA HIS A 91 -5.52 -5.16 7.84
C HIS A 91 -4.95 -3.88 7.21
N HIS A 92 -3.62 -3.84 7.06
CA HIS A 92 -2.93 -2.81 6.31
C HIS A 92 -2.76 -3.22 4.85
N PHE A 93 -2.97 -2.25 3.97
CA PHE A 93 -2.80 -2.40 2.52
C PHE A 93 -1.67 -1.48 2.08
N VAL A 94 -0.57 -2.06 1.58
CA VAL A 94 0.65 -1.29 1.28
C VAL A 94 1.20 -1.73 -0.08
N TRP A 95 1.53 -0.75 -0.92
CA TRP A 95 2.34 -1.00 -2.10
C TRP A 95 3.82 -0.99 -1.74
N VAL A 96 4.51 -2.07 -2.09
CA VAL A 96 5.96 -2.21 -1.93
C VAL A 96 6.58 -2.56 -3.28
N TYR A 97 7.85 -2.26 -3.48
CA TYR A 97 8.55 -2.71 -4.68
C TYR A 97 8.66 -4.24 -4.71
N ALA A 98 8.61 -4.83 -5.90
CA ALA A 98 8.64 -6.28 -6.06
C ALA A 98 9.93 -6.92 -5.52
N ASN A 99 11.05 -6.18 -5.50
CA ASN A 99 12.31 -6.64 -4.91
C ASN A 99 12.25 -6.80 -3.38
N ALA A 100 11.33 -6.08 -2.71
CA ALA A 100 11.08 -6.15 -1.27
C ALA A 100 10.11 -7.28 -0.89
N VAL A 101 9.67 -8.09 -1.85
CA VAL A 101 8.74 -9.21 -1.63
C VAL A 101 9.42 -10.53 -1.98
N ARG A 102 9.17 -11.54 -1.15
CA ARG A 102 9.55 -12.93 -1.36
C ARG A 102 8.33 -13.82 -1.17
N ARG A 103 8.18 -14.85 -2.01
CA ARG A 103 7.13 -15.84 -1.78
C ARG A 103 7.44 -16.62 -0.51
N ARG A 104 6.42 -16.85 0.31
CA ARG A 104 6.49 -17.78 1.42
C ARG A 104 6.28 -19.18 0.82
N ASN A 105 7.33 -19.98 0.80
CA ASN A 105 7.30 -21.35 0.28
C ASN A 105 6.75 -22.33 1.32
#